data_AF-A0A2S6A264-F1
#
_entry.id   AF-A0A2S6A264-F1
#
_cell.length_a   1.000
_cell.length_b   1.000
_cell.length_c   1.000
_cell.angle_alpha   90.00
_cell.angle_beta   90.00
_cell.angle_gamma   90.00
#
_symmetry.space_group_name_H-M   'P 1'
#
loop_
_entity.id
_entity.type
_entity.pdbx_description
1 polymer ?
#
loop_
_entity_poly.entity_id
_entity_poly.type
_entity_poly.pdbx_seq_one_letter_code
_entity_poly.pdbx_strand_id
1 'polypeptide(L)'
;MRSESESAAYESLKPEYRAIVDIVDLFPRGVQARRIAKMTQPRPWEIKDYDLDARQIKAVRDKLARLESKGFVTIERTLEYGNIYRPVNSDYDMANWTLEQGLEFYARERADQTGTDQCAVAAYSMMLGVWRNTIVEDAHASGGVNRISDGEMFAANVATFRMMRDFLEAADRTHAAWQRLAHEVIRPDRLAAGSRTIADLLGEYYDQWAKHAGSTLMYYAELTEADDHDMAWFISVKSCFGSVHRHWFGMPEWPHLVNAFVDKPFSGTRPLHDYNEDDAYRYPSLVERARTPRVLPITAEELRAGLLNGPDHMDPDVLNWCVHDGIGFLRIPHDSNNSPSL
;
A
#
# COMPACT_ATOMS: atom_id res chain seq x y z
N MET A 1 7.58 -20.59 16.55
CA MET A 1 7.84 -21.21 17.87
C MET A 1 9.34 -21.04 18.13
N ARG A 2 9.74 -20.47 19.26
CA ARG A 2 11.17 -20.19 19.56
C ARG A 2 11.95 -21.50 19.69
N SER A 3 13.17 -21.54 19.18
CA SER A 3 14.11 -22.63 19.46
C SER A 3 14.40 -22.75 20.97
N GLU A 4 14.97 -23.86 21.41
CA GLU A 4 15.36 -24.03 22.83
C GLU A 4 16.36 -22.95 23.28
N SER A 5 17.30 -22.60 22.41
CA SER A 5 18.29 -21.55 22.68
C SER A 5 17.65 -20.16 22.78
N GLU A 6 16.69 -19.84 21.90
CA GLU A 6 15.92 -18.60 21.94
C GLU A 6 14.99 -18.54 23.16
N SER A 7 14.45 -19.68 23.59
CA SER A 7 13.60 -19.77 24.79
C SER A 7 14.42 -19.49 26.05
N ALA A 8 15.61 -20.08 26.18
CA ALA A 8 16.51 -19.79 27.30
C ALA A 8 16.95 -18.32 27.32
N ALA A 9 17.26 -17.75 26.16
CA ALA A 9 17.61 -16.34 26.03
C ALA A 9 16.42 -15.42 26.38
N TYR A 10 15.21 -15.75 25.93
CA TYR A 10 13.97 -15.05 26.27
C TYR A 10 13.70 -15.10 27.78
N GLU A 11 13.86 -16.26 28.42
CA GLU A 11 13.64 -16.41 29.87
C GLU A 11 14.66 -15.63 30.72
N SER A 12 15.83 -15.33 30.16
CA SER A 12 16.83 -14.47 30.80
C SER A 12 16.52 -12.98 30.72
N LEU A 13 15.54 -12.57 29.89
CA LEU A 13 15.13 -11.17 29.79
C LEU A 13 14.43 -10.71 31.08
N LYS A 14 14.63 -9.44 31.43
CA LYS A 14 13.86 -8.84 32.52
C LYS A 14 12.35 -8.86 32.20
N PRO A 15 11.45 -8.96 33.20
CA PRO A 15 10.01 -9.05 32.97
C PRO A 15 9.46 -7.96 32.05
N GLU A 16 9.94 -6.73 32.17
CA GLU A 16 9.50 -5.61 31.33
C GLU A 16 9.97 -5.67 29.86
N TYR A 17 10.98 -6.47 29.55
CA TYR A 17 11.41 -6.76 28.18
C TYR A 17 10.62 -7.92 27.60
N ARG A 18 10.39 -8.99 28.39
CA ARG A 18 9.51 -10.11 27.99
C ARG A 18 8.13 -9.61 27.63
N ALA A 19 7.52 -8.76 28.46
CA ALA A 19 6.20 -8.19 28.17
C ALA A 19 6.15 -7.42 26.84
N ILE A 20 7.23 -6.73 26.46
CA ILE A 20 7.32 -6.05 25.16
C ILE A 20 7.41 -7.07 24.02
N VAL A 21 8.25 -8.09 24.17
CA VAL A 21 8.37 -9.18 23.18
C VAL A 21 7.03 -9.90 23.00
N ASP A 22 6.34 -10.22 24.08
CA ASP A 22 5.02 -10.87 24.04
C ASP A 22 4.00 -10.01 23.29
N ILE A 23 4.00 -8.69 23.54
CA ILE A 23 3.15 -7.76 22.79
C ILE A 23 3.52 -7.76 21.31
N VAL A 24 4.81 -7.68 20.96
CA VAL A 24 5.26 -7.70 19.56
C VAL A 24 4.86 -9.00 18.87
N ASP A 25 4.94 -10.15 19.54
CA ASP A 25 4.50 -11.46 19.05
C ASP A 25 3.00 -11.52 18.73
N LEU A 26 2.17 -10.73 19.41
CA LEU A 26 0.73 -10.62 19.10
C LEU A 26 0.47 -9.88 17.78
N PHE A 27 1.44 -9.14 17.25
CA PHE A 27 1.32 -8.37 16.02
C PHE A 27 2.36 -8.83 15.01
N PRO A 28 2.16 -9.97 14.32
CA PRO A 28 3.12 -10.46 13.34
C PRO A 28 3.33 -9.45 12.20
N ARG A 29 2.31 -8.67 11.82
CA ARG A 29 2.42 -7.56 10.84
C ARG A 29 3.25 -6.37 11.32
N GLY A 30 3.58 -6.35 12.60
CA GLY A 30 4.29 -5.29 13.28
C GLY A 30 3.38 -4.35 14.04
N VAL A 31 3.96 -3.66 15.02
CA VAL A 31 3.26 -2.77 15.92
C VAL A 31 4.11 -1.53 16.21
N GLN A 32 3.48 -0.37 16.36
CA GLN A 32 4.19 0.87 16.71
C GLN A 32 4.54 0.94 18.20
N ALA A 33 5.63 1.63 18.53
CA ALA A 33 6.05 1.86 19.92
C ALA A 33 4.96 2.48 20.81
N ARG A 34 4.10 3.36 20.26
CA ARG A 34 2.98 3.95 21.02
C ARG A 34 1.96 2.89 21.42
N ARG A 35 1.60 1.99 20.51
CA ARG A 35 0.67 0.90 20.79
C ARG A 35 1.26 -0.10 21.78
N ILE A 36 2.55 -0.42 21.66
CA ILE A 36 3.27 -1.22 22.66
C ILE A 36 3.22 -0.52 24.02
N ALA A 37 3.56 0.77 24.09
CA ALA A 37 3.55 1.55 25.33
C ALA A 37 2.18 1.52 26.01
N LYS A 38 1.09 1.66 25.25
CA LYS A 38 -0.29 1.50 25.75
C LYS A 38 -0.51 0.11 26.32
N MET A 39 -0.15 -0.94 25.59
CA MET A 39 -0.39 -2.33 25.98
C MET A 39 0.46 -2.78 27.17
N THR A 40 1.59 -2.11 27.44
CA THR A 40 2.39 -2.34 28.65
C THR A 40 1.82 -1.68 29.92
N GLN A 41 0.80 -0.81 29.81
CA GLN A 41 0.19 -0.19 30.98
C GLN A 41 -0.82 -1.12 31.65
N PRO A 42 -1.03 -0.99 32.97
CA PRO A 42 -2.20 -1.55 33.63
C PRO A 42 -3.48 -1.00 32.98
N ARG A 43 -4.41 -1.90 32.61
CA ARG A 43 -5.71 -1.56 32.00
C ARG A 43 -5.58 -0.76 30.68
N PRO A 44 -4.97 -1.35 29.64
CA PRO A 44 -4.73 -0.66 28.37
C PRO A 44 -6.02 -0.19 27.66
N TRP A 45 -7.19 -0.74 27.99
CA TRP A 45 -8.48 -0.32 27.43
C TRP A 45 -8.99 1.03 27.99
N GLU A 46 -8.47 1.50 29.11
CA GLU A 46 -8.83 2.80 29.72
C GLU A 46 -8.01 3.97 29.17
N ILE A 47 -6.87 3.68 28.52
CA ILE A 47 -5.92 4.68 28.05
C ILE A 47 -6.17 4.98 26.57
N LYS A 48 -6.39 6.25 26.22
CA LYS A 48 -6.46 6.66 24.81
C LYS A 48 -5.06 6.88 24.27
N ASP A 49 -4.90 6.71 22.96
CA ASP A 49 -3.56 6.70 22.35
C ASP A 49 -2.82 8.05 22.53
N TYR A 50 -3.56 9.15 22.68
CA TYR A 50 -3.03 10.49 22.95
C TYR A 50 -2.74 10.79 24.43
N ASP A 51 -3.16 9.93 25.36
CA ASP A 51 -2.88 10.09 26.80
C ASP A 51 -1.45 9.65 27.16
N LEU A 52 -0.76 8.97 26.24
CA LEU A 52 0.63 8.56 26.43
C LEU A 52 1.59 9.71 26.18
N ASP A 53 2.43 10.00 27.17
CA ASP A 53 3.45 11.03 27.07
C ASP A 53 4.66 10.59 26.23
N ALA A 54 5.42 11.57 25.74
CA ALA A 54 6.60 11.33 24.89
C ALA A 54 7.72 10.55 25.61
N ARG A 55 7.83 10.67 26.94
CA ARG A 55 8.85 9.96 27.74
C ARG A 55 8.53 8.47 27.82
N GLN A 56 7.27 8.09 28.00
CA GLN A 56 6.82 6.70 28.00
C GLN A 56 7.10 6.02 26.65
N ILE A 57 6.75 6.69 25.55
CA ILE A 57 7.01 6.18 24.20
C ILE A 57 8.52 6.06 23.95
N LYS A 58 9.31 7.06 24.36
CA LYS A 58 10.77 7.01 24.25
C LYS A 58 11.36 5.83 25.04
N ALA A 59 10.90 5.61 26.27
CA ALA A 59 11.39 4.50 27.09
C ALA A 59 11.13 3.13 26.44
N VAL A 60 9.98 2.97 25.76
CA VAL A 60 9.68 1.75 24.98
C VAL A 60 10.59 1.64 23.76
N ARG A 61 10.82 2.73 23.01
CA ARG A 61 11.76 2.74 21.87
C ARG A 61 13.18 2.34 22.28
N ASP A 62 13.68 2.88 23.39
CA ASP A 62 15.01 2.56 23.91
C ASP A 62 15.14 1.07 24.29
N LYS A 63 14.07 0.47 24.83
CA LYS A 63 14.02 -0.99 25.10
C LYS A 63 13.97 -1.81 23.82
N LEU A 64 13.18 -1.39 22.84
CA LEU A 64 13.07 -2.07 21.55
C LEU A 64 14.38 -2.06 20.76
N ALA A 65 15.14 -0.97 20.78
CA ALA A 65 16.48 -0.92 20.19
C ALA A 65 17.45 -1.94 20.83
N ARG A 66 17.32 -2.19 22.15
CA ARG A 66 18.09 -3.23 22.85
C ARG A 66 17.59 -4.64 22.58
N LEU A 67 16.31 -4.81 22.25
CA LEU A 67 15.74 -6.09 21.81
C LEU A 67 16.19 -6.41 20.38
N GLU A 68 16.26 -5.41 19.50
CA GLU A 68 16.80 -5.52 18.15
C GLU A 68 18.26 -5.98 18.18
N SER A 69 19.12 -5.33 18.97
CA SER A 69 20.53 -5.73 19.07
C SER A 69 20.74 -7.13 19.66
N LYS A 70 19.71 -7.73 20.26
CA LYS A 70 19.71 -9.10 20.80
C LYS A 70 18.95 -10.10 19.93
N GLY A 71 18.43 -9.68 18.77
CA GLY A 71 17.69 -10.57 17.88
C GLY A 71 16.33 -11.02 18.41
N PHE A 72 15.63 -10.19 19.21
CA PHE A 72 14.25 -10.48 19.64
C PHE A 72 13.18 -9.75 18.84
N VAL A 73 13.53 -8.63 18.21
CA VAL A 73 12.62 -7.78 17.45
C VAL A 73 13.34 -7.26 16.21
N THR A 74 12.71 -7.26 15.04
CA THR A 74 13.18 -6.49 13.88
C THR A 74 12.51 -5.12 13.86
N ILE A 75 13.24 -4.10 13.44
CA ILE A 75 12.73 -2.73 13.34
C ILE A 75 12.67 -2.33 11.87
N GLU A 76 11.46 -2.24 11.31
CA GLU A 76 11.23 -1.52 10.07
C GLU A 76 11.17 -0.02 10.39
N ARG A 77 12.20 0.71 9.95
CA ARG A 77 12.32 2.15 10.18
C ARG A 77 11.54 2.87 9.09
N THR A 78 10.40 3.48 9.47
CA THR A 78 9.55 4.25 8.55
C THR A 78 9.54 5.72 8.94
N LEU A 79 9.50 6.61 7.94
CA LEU A 79 9.39 8.05 8.16
C LEU A 79 7.94 8.52 8.36
N GLU A 80 6.95 7.74 7.92
CA GLU A 80 5.54 8.15 7.83
C GLU A 80 4.75 7.83 9.09
N TYR A 81 4.89 6.61 9.62
CA TYR A 81 4.13 6.16 10.79
C TYR A 81 5.03 5.86 12.00
N GLY A 82 6.32 6.20 11.90
CA GLY A 82 7.36 5.81 12.82
C GLY A 82 7.73 4.33 12.73
N ASN A 83 8.76 3.93 13.46
CA ASN A 83 9.26 2.55 13.45
C ASN A 83 8.16 1.52 13.74
N ILE A 84 8.09 0.49 12.89
CA ILE A 84 7.26 -0.70 13.07
C ILE A 84 8.16 -1.80 13.63
N TYR A 85 7.74 -2.40 14.73
CA TYR A 85 8.48 -3.42 15.44
C TYR A 85 7.82 -4.77 15.18
N ARG A 86 8.59 -5.76 14.71
CA ARG A 86 8.09 -7.11 14.38
C ARG A 86 8.84 -8.19 15.15
N PRO A 87 8.23 -9.36 15.35
CA PRO A 87 8.97 -10.54 15.79
C PRO A 87 10.12 -10.84 14.84
N VAL A 88 11.25 -11.31 15.36
CA VAL A 88 12.28 -11.93 14.51
C VAL A 88 11.68 -13.17 13.87
N ASN A 89 11.93 -13.35 12.57
CA ASN A 89 11.27 -14.35 11.72
C ASN A 89 9.76 -14.14 11.58
N SER A 90 9.30 -12.89 11.64
CA SER A 90 7.92 -12.60 11.29
C SER A 90 7.63 -13.10 9.87
N ASP A 91 6.49 -13.77 9.68
CA ASP A 91 5.94 -14.07 8.36
C ASP A 91 5.68 -12.79 7.53
N TYR A 92 5.85 -11.60 8.10
CA TYR A 92 5.72 -10.32 7.39
C TYR A 92 7.06 -9.61 7.20
N ASP A 93 8.18 -10.30 7.42
CA ASP A 93 9.50 -9.84 7.01
C ASP A 93 9.91 -10.60 5.74
N MET A 94 9.80 -9.90 4.60
CA MET A 94 10.08 -10.45 3.28
C MET A 94 11.46 -11.10 3.20
N ALA A 95 12.47 -10.57 3.91
CA ALA A 95 13.83 -11.09 3.87
C ALA A 95 13.99 -12.51 4.45
N ASN A 96 12.98 -13.03 5.15
CA ASN A 96 13.02 -14.38 5.73
C ASN A 96 12.25 -15.42 4.90
N TRP A 97 11.63 -15.01 3.79
CA TRP A 97 10.83 -15.90 2.96
C TRP A 97 11.71 -16.60 1.93
N THR A 98 11.43 -17.86 1.62
CA THR A 98 11.97 -18.52 0.42
C THR A 98 11.09 -18.22 -0.80
N LEU A 99 11.63 -18.51 -1.99
CA LEU A 99 10.87 -18.41 -3.25
C LEU A 99 9.62 -19.31 -3.20
N GLU A 100 9.77 -20.54 -2.72
CA GLU A 100 8.67 -21.50 -2.60
C GLU A 100 7.58 -21.01 -1.64
N GLN A 101 7.95 -20.41 -0.51
CA GLN A 101 7.00 -19.83 0.43
C GLN A 101 6.22 -18.67 -0.21
N GLY A 102 6.90 -17.81 -0.97
CA GLY A 102 6.27 -16.74 -1.75
C GLY A 102 5.26 -17.29 -2.77
N LEU A 103 5.65 -18.29 -3.54
CA LEU A 103 4.80 -18.93 -4.54
C LEU A 103 3.58 -19.62 -3.91
N GLU A 104 3.78 -20.42 -2.85
CA GLU A 104 2.70 -21.15 -2.18
C GLU A 104 1.69 -20.19 -1.53
N PHE A 105 2.18 -19.19 -0.79
CA PHE A 105 1.32 -18.20 -0.15
C PHE A 105 0.51 -17.42 -1.19
N TYR A 106 1.15 -16.97 -2.27
CA TYR A 106 0.44 -16.24 -3.31
C TYR A 106 -0.66 -17.09 -3.95
N ALA A 107 -0.35 -18.34 -4.31
CA ALA A 107 -1.31 -19.26 -4.89
C ALA A 107 -2.52 -19.49 -3.96
N ARG A 108 -2.28 -19.64 -2.65
CA ARG A 108 -3.34 -19.92 -1.66
C ARG A 108 -4.16 -18.68 -1.29
N GLU A 109 -3.52 -17.53 -1.11
CA GLU A 109 -4.14 -16.37 -0.46
C GLU A 109 -4.44 -15.21 -1.42
N ARG A 110 -3.81 -15.16 -2.59
CA ARG A 110 -3.82 -13.96 -3.46
C ARG A 110 -4.29 -14.22 -4.89
N ALA A 111 -4.00 -15.37 -5.48
CA ALA A 111 -4.22 -15.62 -6.90
C ALA A 111 -5.69 -15.44 -7.31
N ASP A 112 -6.64 -15.97 -6.52
CA ASP A 112 -8.07 -15.81 -6.80
C ASP A 112 -8.54 -14.34 -6.72
N GLN A 113 -7.90 -13.55 -5.87
CA GLN A 113 -8.28 -12.16 -5.67
C GLN A 113 -7.63 -11.25 -6.69
N THR A 114 -6.35 -11.46 -7.02
CA THR A 114 -5.52 -10.49 -7.75
C THR A 114 -5.06 -10.98 -9.12
N GLY A 115 -5.43 -12.21 -9.49
CA GLY A 115 -4.98 -12.89 -10.71
C GLY A 115 -3.64 -13.60 -10.53
N THR A 116 -3.18 -14.23 -11.60
CA THR A 116 -1.95 -15.01 -11.61
C THR A 116 -0.71 -14.19 -12.01
N ASP A 117 -0.87 -12.94 -12.45
CA ASP A 117 0.23 -12.04 -12.80
C ASP A 117 0.89 -11.45 -11.53
N GLN A 118 1.80 -12.22 -10.91
CA GLN A 118 2.57 -11.76 -9.75
C GLN A 118 3.42 -10.52 -10.05
N CYS A 119 3.85 -10.31 -11.29
CA CYS A 119 4.66 -9.15 -11.67
C CYS A 119 3.86 -7.86 -11.50
N ALA A 120 2.62 -7.84 -12.00
CA ALA A 120 1.72 -6.71 -11.80
C ALA A 120 1.43 -6.47 -10.32
N VAL A 121 1.18 -7.53 -9.53
CA VAL A 121 0.91 -7.37 -8.10
C VAL A 121 2.14 -6.84 -7.35
N ALA A 122 3.34 -7.36 -7.64
CA ALA A 122 4.59 -6.87 -7.06
C ALA A 122 4.85 -5.40 -7.41
N ALA A 123 4.63 -4.99 -8.67
CA ALA A 123 4.76 -3.60 -9.11
C ALA A 123 3.80 -2.67 -8.37
N TYR A 124 2.55 -3.09 -8.16
CA TYR A 124 1.59 -2.34 -7.35
C TYR A 124 2.07 -2.20 -5.91
N SER A 125 2.55 -3.28 -5.30
CA SER A 125 3.07 -3.28 -3.93
C SER A 125 4.35 -2.46 -3.78
N MET A 126 5.16 -2.32 -4.83
CA MET A 126 6.28 -1.39 -4.88
C MET A 126 5.78 0.06 -4.92
N MET A 127 4.84 0.38 -5.83
CA MET A 127 4.22 1.70 -5.92
C MET A 127 3.62 2.14 -4.57
N LEU A 128 2.98 1.21 -3.84
CA LEU A 128 2.49 1.50 -2.49
C LEU A 128 3.60 1.95 -1.54
N GLY A 129 4.72 1.23 -1.48
CA GLY A 129 5.81 1.55 -0.54
C GLY A 129 6.67 2.76 -0.94
N VAL A 130 6.70 3.07 -2.24
CA VAL A 130 7.53 4.14 -2.81
C VAL A 130 6.77 5.46 -2.95
N TRP A 131 5.45 5.41 -3.13
CA TRP A 131 4.63 6.58 -3.41
C TRP A 131 3.40 6.66 -2.51
N ARG A 132 2.42 5.75 -2.68
CA ARG A 132 1.09 5.90 -2.05
C ARG A 132 1.17 5.92 -0.53
N ASN A 133 1.76 4.93 0.10
CA ASN A 133 1.89 4.85 1.56
C ASN A 133 3.22 5.52 1.96
N THR A 134 3.26 6.84 1.77
CA THR A 134 4.35 7.71 2.19
C THR A 134 3.78 9.08 2.59
N ILE A 135 4.67 10.05 2.88
CA ILE A 135 4.31 11.46 3.09
C ILE A 135 3.48 12.09 1.94
N VAL A 136 3.38 11.43 0.79
CA VAL A 136 2.46 11.82 -0.28
C VAL A 136 1.00 11.79 0.18
N GLU A 137 0.58 10.87 1.08
CA GLU A 137 -0.77 10.91 1.65
C GLU A 137 -1.02 12.20 2.42
N ASP A 138 -0.03 12.73 3.13
CA ASP A 138 -0.17 14.01 3.84
C ASP A 138 -0.26 15.19 2.86
N ALA A 139 0.42 15.11 1.72
CA ALA A 139 0.28 16.09 0.64
C ALA A 139 -1.10 16.02 -0.02
N HIS A 140 -1.72 14.85 -0.07
CA HIS A 140 -3.01 14.58 -0.70
C HIS A 140 -4.21 14.80 0.24
N ALA A 141 -4.10 14.39 1.51
CA ALA A 141 -5.22 14.35 2.45
C ALA A 141 -5.77 15.76 2.74
N SER A 142 -7.09 15.84 2.90
CA SER A 142 -7.80 17.09 3.17
C SER A 142 -7.45 17.72 4.53
N GLY A 143 -6.88 16.92 5.45
CA GLY A 143 -6.33 17.38 6.74
C GLY A 143 -4.85 17.75 6.70
N GLY A 144 -4.19 17.56 5.54
CA GLY A 144 -2.83 18.00 5.26
C GLY A 144 -2.83 19.26 4.39
N VAL A 145 -1.94 19.32 3.39
CA VAL A 145 -1.76 20.54 2.56
C VAL A 145 -2.69 20.55 1.33
N ASN A 146 -3.36 19.42 1.02
CA ASN A 146 -4.32 19.29 -0.08
C ASN A 146 -3.74 19.79 -1.43
N ARG A 147 -2.48 19.43 -1.71
CA ARG A 147 -1.72 19.83 -2.92
C ARG A 147 -1.99 18.95 -4.12
N ILE A 148 -2.49 17.73 -3.87
CA ILE A 148 -2.70 16.68 -4.86
C ILE A 148 -4.18 16.32 -4.84
N SER A 149 -4.89 16.63 -5.91
CA SER A 149 -6.27 16.18 -6.13
C SER A 149 -6.36 14.66 -6.24
N ASP A 150 -7.56 14.10 -6.08
CA ASP A 150 -7.80 12.67 -6.31
C ASP A 150 -7.36 12.23 -7.71
N GLY A 151 -7.63 13.07 -8.72
CA GLY A 151 -7.25 12.81 -10.11
C GLY A 151 -5.74 12.80 -10.33
N GLU A 152 -5.02 13.79 -9.78
CA GLU A 152 -3.54 13.80 -9.83
C GLU A 152 -2.95 12.61 -9.09
N MET A 153 -3.49 12.26 -7.92
CA MET A 153 -3.03 11.11 -7.16
C MET A 153 -3.24 9.80 -7.92
N PHE A 154 -4.37 9.67 -8.60
CA PHE A 154 -4.64 8.51 -9.46
C PHE A 154 -3.64 8.43 -10.62
N ALA A 155 -3.41 9.52 -11.36
CA ALA A 155 -2.42 9.55 -12.43
C ALA A 155 -1.01 9.19 -11.93
N ALA A 156 -0.55 9.80 -10.84
CA ALA A 156 0.78 9.57 -10.28
C ALA A 156 0.98 8.13 -9.76
N ASN A 157 -0.06 7.53 -9.17
CA ASN A 157 -0.05 6.12 -8.78
C ASN A 157 0.14 5.22 -10.01
N VAL A 158 -0.61 5.46 -11.10
CA VAL A 158 -0.51 4.65 -12.32
C VAL A 158 0.85 4.83 -13.00
N ALA A 159 1.35 6.06 -13.11
CA ALA A 159 2.68 6.33 -13.69
C ALA A 159 3.78 5.61 -12.92
N THR A 160 3.74 5.68 -11.59
CA THR A 160 4.71 5.01 -10.72
C THR A 160 4.59 3.49 -10.84
N PHE A 161 3.38 2.94 -10.83
CA PHE A 161 3.15 1.51 -11.05
C PHE A 161 3.74 1.01 -12.37
N ARG A 162 3.49 1.71 -13.48
CA ARG A 162 4.02 1.34 -14.80
C ARG A 162 5.54 1.31 -14.78
N MET A 163 6.17 2.33 -14.19
CA MET A 163 7.63 2.37 -14.04
C MET A 163 8.17 1.16 -13.25
N MET A 164 7.51 0.75 -12.17
CA MET A 164 7.89 -0.44 -11.42
C MET A 164 7.69 -1.72 -12.23
N ARG A 165 6.56 -1.83 -12.95
CA ARG A 165 6.27 -2.98 -13.81
C ARG A 165 7.30 -3.12 -14.94
N ASP A 166 7.56 -2.04 -15.66
CA ASP A 166 8.53 -2.00 -16.75
C ASP A 166 9.92 -2.42 -16.26
N PHE A 167 10.30 -1.98 -15.06
CA PHE A 167 11.55 -2.42 -14.41
C PHE A 167 11.54 -3.91 -14.07
N LEU A 168 10.47 -4.43 -13.46
CA LEU A 168 10.35 -5.84 -13.11
C LEU A 168 10.29 -6.76 -14.34
N GLU A 169 9.83 -6.26 -15.49
CA GLU A 169 9.79 -7.00 -16.75
C GLU A 169 11.12 -6.89 -17.54
N ALA A 170 11.90 -5.82 -17.35
CA ALA A 170 13.15 -5.56 -18.07
C ALA A 170 14.18 -6.69 -17.92
N ALA A 171 15.04 -6.88 -18.92
CA ALA A 171 16.10 -7.89 -18.85
C ALA A 171 17.25 -7.50 -17.90
N ASP A 172 17.58 -6.20 -17.83
CA ASP A 172 18.61 -5.68 -16.90
C ASP A 172 17.97 -5.31 -15.57
N ARG A 173 18.26 -6.12 -14.55
CA ARG A 173 17.79 -5.96 -13.17
C ARG A 173 18.97 -5.90 -12.17
N THR A 174 20.13 -5.46 -12.65
CA THR A 174 21.34 -5.30 -11.82
C THR A 174 21.15 -4.23 -10.76
N HIS A 175 22.02 -4.18 -9.75
CA HIS A 175 22.06 -3.07 -8.79
C HIS A 175 22.14 -1.70 -9.49
N ALA A 176 22.94 -1.59 -10.56
CA ALA A 176 23.00 -0.37 -11.35
C ALA A 176 21.66 -0.02 -12.01
N ALA A 177 20.87 -1.01 -12.42
CA ALA A 177 19.50 -0.78 -12.91
C ALA A 177 18.58 -0.28 -11.81
N TRP A 178 18.66 -0.84 -10.60
CA TRP A 178 17.94 -0.33 -9.42
C TRP A 178 18.31 1.13 -9.10
N GLN A 179 19.59 1.49 -9.17
CA GLN A 179 20.03 2.88 -8.96
C GLN A 179 19.45 3.83 -10.01
N ARG A 180 19.39 3.40 -11.28
CA ARG A 180 18.75 4.18 -12.35
C ARG A 180 17.26 4.33 -12.10
N LEU A 181 16.56 3.27 -11.68
CA LEU A 181 15.16 3.34 -11.28
C LEU A 181 14.97 4.34 -10.13
N ALA A 182 15.78 4.25 -9.07
CA ALA A 182 15.70 5.15 -7.93
C ALA A 182 15.88 6.61 -8.35
N HIS A 183 16.88 6.92 -9.18
CA HIS A 183 17.07 8.26 -9.72
C HIS A 183 15.89 8.74 -10.58
N GLU A 184 15.34 7.88 -11.43
CA GLU A 184 14.23 8.24 -12.31
C GLU A 184 12.94 8.48 -11.51
N VAL A 185 12.65 7.63 -10.53
CA VAL A 185 11.47 7.77 -9.66
C VAL A 185 11.47 9.13 -8.98
N ILE A 186 12.60 9.49 -8.35
CA ILE A 186 12.74 10.71 -7.54
C ILE A 186 13.09 11.95 -8.35
N ARG A 187 13.20 11.85 -9.67
CA ARG A 187 13.57 12.98 -10.54
C ARG A 187 12.56 14.14 -10.37
N PRO A 188 12.99 15.36 -9.96
CA PRO A 188 12.07 16.43 -9.55
C PRO A 188 11.23 16.98 -10.70
N ASP A 189 11.79 17.01 -11.91
CA ASP A 189 11.18 17.50 -13.15
C ASP A 189 10.39 16.42 -13.91
N ARG A 190 10.35 15.19 -13.40
CA ARG A 190 9.51 14.14 -13.98
C ARG A 190 8.04 14.55 -13.88
N LEU A 191 7.31 14.43 -14.98
CA LEU A 191 5.86 14.59 -14.97
C LEU A 191 5.23 13.48 -14.12
N ALA A 192 4.40 13.91 -13.18
CA ALA A 192 3.77 13.02 -12.22
C ALA A 192 2.29 12.83 -12.54
N ALA A 193 1.60 13.93 -12.86
CA ALA A 193 0.19 13.94 -13.22
C ALA A 193 -0.10 15.15 -14.13
N GLY A 194 -0.65 14.90 -15.32
CA GLY A 194 -0.91 15.94 -16.30
C GLY A 194 0.35 16.77 -16.60
N SER A 195 0.30 18.07 -16.38
CA SER A 195 1.41 19.00 -16.62
C SER A 195 2.29 19.25 -15.39
N ARG A 196 1.98 18.68 -14.22
CA ARG A 196 2.71 18.97 -12.98
C ARG A 196 3.84 17.97 -12.75
N THR A 197 4.96 18.50 -12.30
CA THR A 197 6.15 17.71 -11.96
C THR A 197 6.04 17.15 -10.55
N ILE A 198 6.86 16.14 -10.22
CA ILE A 198 6.93 15.56 -8.88
C ILE A 198 7.24 16.62 -7.81
N ALA A 199 8.21 17.49 -8.07
CA ALA A 199 8.58 18.55 -7.13
C ALA A 199 7.45 19.58 -6.94
N ASP A 200 6.69 19.90 -7.98
CA ASP A 200 5.53 20.79 -7.87
C ASP A 200 4.39 20.12 -7.07
N LEU A 201 4.03 18.86 -7.38
CA LEU A 201 3.00 18.13 -6.65
C LEU A 201 3.30 18.09 -5.14
N LEU A 202 4.52 17.69 -4.77
CA LEU A 202 4.90 17.47 -3.37
C LEU A 202 5.30 18.75 -2.63
N GLY A 203 5.80 19.76 -3.34
CA GLY A 203 6.26 21.02 -2.74
C GLY A 203 7.28 20.78 -1.62
N GLU A 204 6.97 21.24 -0.41
CA GLU A 204 7.84 21.10 0.76
C GLU A 204 8.09 19.64 1.20
N TYR A 205 7.24 18.70 0.80
CA TYR A 205 7.39 17.28 1.12
C TYR A 205 8.34 16.53 0.17
N TYR A 206 8.77 17.17 -0.92
CA TYR A 206 9.57 16.53 -1.96
C TYR A 206 10.85 15.89 -1.41
N ASP A 207 11.67 16.63 -0.65
CA ASP A 207 12.97 16.13 -0.18
C ASP A 207 12.80 14.94 0.78
N GLN A 208 11.79 14.99 1.65
CA GLN A 208 11.48 13.90 2.58
C GLN A 208 11.02 12.65 1.82
N TRP A 209 10.11 12.82 0.86
CA TRP A 209 9.63 11.75 0.02
C TRP A 209 10.76 11.15 -0.84
N ALA A 210 11.56 11.97 -1.52
CA ALA A 210 12.63 11.52 -2.39
C ALA A 210 13.68 10.70 -1.63
N LYS A 211 14.03 11.12 -0.40
CA LYS A 211 14.88 10.34 0.49
C LYS A 211 14.26 8.99 0.86
N HIS A 212 12.97 8.96 1.19
CA HIS A 212 12.23 7.74 1.51
C HIS A 212 12.21 6.78 0.31
N ALA A 213 11.68 7.25 -0.83
CA ALA A 213 11.56 6.49 -2.07
C ALA A 213 12.92 5.93 -2.54
N GLY A 214 13.95 6.76 -2.55
CA GLY A 214 15.32 6.34 -2.89
C GLY A 214 15.84 5.26 -1.94
N SER A 215 15.66 5.44 -0.63
CA SER A 215 16.10 4.45 0.37
C SER A 215 15.32 3.12 0.24
N THR A 216 14.01 3.19 -0.01
CA THR A 216 13.18 2.00 -0.21
C THR A 216 13.59 1.19 -1.43
N LEU A 217 13.90 1.84 -2.56
CA LEU A 217 14.36 1.15 -3.76
C LEU A 217 15.76 0.55 -3.59
N MET A 218 16.63 1.21 -2.82
CA MET A 218 17.95 0.65 -2.51
C MET A 218 17.89 -0.53 -1.55
N TYR A 219 16.97 -0.50 -0.58
CA TYR A 219 16.67 -1.68 0.21
C TYR A 219 16.19 -2.86 -0.64
N TYR A 220 15.35 -2.61 -1.66
CA TYR A 220 14.94 -3.68 -2.59
C TYR A 220 16.11 -4.20 -3.43
N ALA A 221 17.01 -3.33 -3.87
CA ALA A 221 18.23 -3.73 -4.56
C ALA A 221 19.10 -4.65 -3.70
N GLU A 222 19.35 -4.24 -2.45
CA GLU A 222 20.13 -5.02 -1.48
C GLU A 222 19.52 -6.41 -1.22
N LEU A 223 18.18 -6.49 -1.11
CA LEU A 223 17.51 -7.78 -0.98
C LEU A 223 17.78 -8.69 -2.18
N THR A 224 17.78 -8.15 -3.40
CA THR A 224 18.01 -8.93 -4.63
C THR A 224 19.48 -9.25 -4.93
N GLU A 225 20.40 -8.81 -4.07
CA GLU A 225 21.82 -9.14 -4.16
C GLU A 225 22.25 -10.26 -3.20
N ALA A 226 21.35 -10.68 -2.29
CA ALA A 226 21.64 -11.82 -1.42
C ALA A 226 21.69 -13.12 -2.24
N ASP A 227 22.60 -14.02 -1.87
CA ASP A 227 22.90 -15.24 -2.64
C ASP A 227 21.67 -16.15 -2.88
N ASP A 228 20.64 -16.04 -2.05
CA ASP A 228 19.38 -16.81 -2.08
C ASP A 228 18.16 -16.02 -2.59
N HIS A 229 18.33 -14.74 -2.94
CA HIS A 229 17.24 -13.84 -3.32
C HIS A 229 17.46 -13.25 -4.71
N ASP A 230 16.98 -13.95 -5.74
CA ASP A 230 16.98 -13.41 -7.10
C ASP A 230 15.71 -12.60 -7.41
N MET A 231 15.57 -12.15 -8.65
CA MET A 231 14.38 -11.40 -9.07
C MET A 231 13.10 -12.24 -9.12
N ALA A 232 13.20 -13.56 -9.32
CA ALA A 232 12.03 -14.43 -9.25
C ALA A 232 11.54 -14.49 -7.80
N TRP A 233 12.45 -14.67 -6.85
CA TRP A 233 12.17 -14.56 -5.42
C TRP A 233 11.51 -13.21 -5.10
N PHE A 234 12.10 -12.10 -5.54
CA PHE A 234 11.59 -10.77 -5.20
C PHE A 234 10.16 -10.57 -5.71
N ILE A 235 9.86 -10.95 -6.96
CA ILE A 235 8.50 -10.83 -7.52
C ILE A 235 7.52 -11.71 -6.74
N SER A 236 7.87 -12.98 -6.51
CA SER A 236 6.99 -13.91 -5.81
C SER A 236 6.71 -13.47 -4.38
N VAL A 237 7.73 -13.05 -3.63
CA VAL A 237 7.54 -12.60 -2.25
C VAL A 237 6.87 -11.22 -2.21
N LYS A 238 7.34 -10.22 -2.96
CA LYS A 238 6.78 -8.86 -2.94
C LYS A 238 5.30 -8.82 -3.33
N SER A 239 4.86 -9.70 -4.24
CA SER A 239 3.45 -9.85 -4.62
C SER A 239 2.53 -10.32 -3.47
N CYS A 240 3.10 -10.85 -2.38
CA CYS A 240 2.35 -11.27 -1.19
C CYS A 240 2.07 -10.11 -0.22
N PHE A 241 2.76 -8.97 -0.38
CA PHE A 241 2.67 -7.82 0.52
C PHE A 241 1.78 -6.73 -0.07
N GLY A 242 1.13 -5.95 0.80
CA GLY A 242 0.23 -4.87 0.40
C GLY A 242 -1.24 -5.28 0.24
N SER A 243 -2.11 -4.28 0.19
CA SER A 243 -3.55 -4.44 0.02
C SER A 243 -3.92 -4.16 -1.43
N VAL A 244 -3.62 -5.11 -2.32
CA VAL A 244 -3.90 -4.97 -3.75
C VAL A 244 -5.38 -5.18 -4.01
N HIS A 245 -5.99 -4.23 -4.73
CA HIS A 245 -7.39 -4.32 -5.12
C HIS A 245 -7.47 -4.90 -6.53
N ARG A 246 -8.26 -5.95 -6.71
CA ARG A 246 -8.45 -6.66 -7.98
C ARG A 246 -9.00 -5.82 -9.14
N HIS A 247 -9.63 -4.71 -8.79
CA HIS A 247 -10.22 -3.73 -9.69
C HIS A 247 -9.33 -2.48 -9.78
N TRP A 248 -8.03 -2.60 -9.50
CA TRP A 248 -7.07 -1.53 -9.71
C TRP A 248 -6.40 -1.69 -11.10
N PHE A 249 -5.91 -0.60 -11.69
CA PHE A 249 -5.31 -0.60 -13.03
C PHE A 249 -4.28 -1.74 -13.25
N GLY A 250 -4.42 -2.50 -14.33
CA GLY A 250 -3.53 -3.64 -14.60
C GLY A 250 -3.81 -4.90 -13.79
N MET A 251 -4.84 -4.91 -12.93
CA MET A 251 -5.39 -6.12 -12.30
C MET A 251 -6.53 -6.73 -13.16
N PRO A 252 -6.86 -8.02 -13.00
CA PRO A 252 -7.75 -8.74 -13.92
C PRO A 252 -9.18 -8.17 -14.04
N GLU A 253 -9.73 -7.60 -12.97
CA GLU A 253 -11.09 -7.05 -13.01
C GLU A 253 -11.13 -5.59 -13.46
N TRP A 254 -9.98 -4.92 -13.67
CA TRP A 254 -9.95 -3.53 -14.11
C TRP A 254 -10.75 -3.28 -15.40
N PRO A 255 -10.62 -4.09 -16.48
CA PRO A 255 -11.38 -3.86 -17.69
C PRO A 255 -12.90 -3.97 -17.49
N HIS A 256 -13.33 -4.91 -16.64
CA HIS A 256 -14.74 -5.07 -16.28
C HIS A 256 -15.24 -3.88 -15.46
N LEU A 257 -14.42 -3.37 -14.54
CA LEU A 257 -14.74 -2.17 -13.76
C LEU A 257 -14.91 -0.97 -14.68
N VAL A 258 -13.95 -0.74 -15.59
CA VAL A 258 -14.00 0.38 -16.53
C VAL A 258 -15.25 0.30 -17.39
N ASN A 259 -15.60 -0.89 -17.89
CA ASN A 259 -16.80 -1.06 -18.68
C ASN A 259 -18.07 -0.72 -17.88
N ALA A 260 -18.24 -1.34 -16.72
CA ALA A 260 -19.37 -1.09 -15.83
C ALA A 260 -19.43 0.39 -15.40
N PHE A 261 -18.28 1.02 -15.17
CA PHE A 261 -18.18 2.41 -14.80
C PHE A 261 -18.61 3.32 -15.94
N VAL A 262 -18.12 3.13 -17.18
CA VAL A 262 -18.48 3.98 -18.33
C VAL A 262 -19.96 3.82 -18.71
N ASP A 263 -20.49 2.61 -18.63
CA ASP A 263 -21.87 2.29 -19.02
C ASP A 263 -22.92 2.68 -17.95
N LYS A 264 -22.46 3.16 -16.80
CA LYS A 264 -23.30 3.59 -15.68
C LYS A 264 -24.15 4.83 -16.06
N PRO A 265 -25.50 4.77 -15.96
CA PRO A 265 -26.39 5.84 -16.44
C PRO A 265 -26.55 7.03 -15.49
N PHE A 266 -26.30 6.84 -14.19
CA PHE A 266 -26.46 7.87 -13.15
C PHE A 266 -25.15 8.07 -12.38
N SER A 267 -24.99 9.22 -11.74
CA SER A 267 -23.80 9.55 -10.95
C SER A 267 -23.72 8.80 -9.60
N GLY A 268 -22.65 8.98 -8.83
CA GLY A 268 -22.52 8.45 -7.45
C GLY A 268 -21.81 7.09 -7.33
N THR A 269 -21.67 6.55 -6.12
CA THR A 269 -20.77 5.41 -5.86
C THR A 269 -21.39 4.03 -6.08
N ARG A 270 -22.72 3.93 -6.11
CA ARG A 270 -23.47 2.68 -6.35
C ARG A 270 -24.85 2.98 -6.96
N PRO A 271 -25.52 2.00 -7.57
CA PRO A 271 -26.89 2.15 -8.05
C PRO A 271 -27.86 2.62 -6.96
N LEU A 272 -28.90 3.37 -7.35
CA LEU A 272 -29.88 3.92 -6.41
C LEU A 272 -30.55 2.84 -5.52
N HIS A 273 -30.80 1.65 -6.07
CA HIS A 273 -31.45 0.55 -5.36
C HIS A 273 -30.55 -0.10 -4.27
N ASP A 274 -29.25 0.21 -4.24
CA ASP A 274 -28.34 -0.28 -3.22
C ASP A 274 -28.29 0.61 -1.96
N TYR A 275 -28.95 1.78 -1.99
CA TYR A 275 -29.09 2.66 -0.83
C TYR A 275 -30.35 2.27 -0.03
N ASN A 276 -30.18 2.02 1.27
CA ASN A 276 -31.31 1.80 2.17
C ASN A 276 -31.77 3.10 2.86
N GLU A 277 -32.81 3.02 3.69
CA GLU A 277 -33.35 4.19 4.40
C GLU A 277 -32.34 4.84 5.37
N ASP A 278 -31.47 4.05 6.02
CA ASP A 278 -30.42 4.57 6.90
C ASP A 278 -29.36 5.33 6.11
N ASP A 279 -28.99 4.84 4.91
CA ASP A 279 -28.09 5.55 4.01
C ASP A 279 -28.69 6.87 3.53
N ALA A 280 -29.98 6.89 3.19
CA ALA A 280 -30.68 8.11 2.79
C ALA A 280 -30.75 9.13 3.93
N TYR A 281 -30.89 8.66 5.18
CA TYR A 281 -30.88 9.51 6.36
C TYR A 281 -29.47 10.07 6.67
N ARG A 282 -28.44 9.21 6.66
CA ARG A 282 -27.06 9.60 7.02
C ARG A 282 -26.34 10.35 5.92
N TYR A 283 -26.59 9.99 4.66
CA TYR A 283 -25.86 10.48 3.50
C TYR A 283 -26.82 10.90 2.36
N PRO A 284 -27.76 11.83 2.62
CA PRO A 284 -28.75 12.23 1.63
C PRO A 284 -28.13 12.74 0.32
N SER A 285 -26.96 13.40 0.40
CA SER A 285 -26.24 13.89 -0.78
C SER A 285 -25.73 12.78 -1.69
N LEU A 286 -25.37 11.60 -1.16
CA LEU A 286 -24.94 10.47 -1.97
C LEU A 286 -26.12 9.85 -2.71
N VAL A 287 -27.28 9.75 -2.04
CA VAL A 287 -28.51 9.24 -2.65
C VAL A 287 -29.01 10.16 -3.76
N GLU A 288 -28.99 11.48 -3.53
CA GLU A 288 -29.38 12.43 -4.57
C GLU A 288 -28.43 12.39 -5.78
N ARG A 289 -27.12 12.25 -5.58
CA ARG A 289 -26.18 12.03 -6.70
C ARG A 289 -26.50 10.77 -7.50
N ALA A 290 -26.94 9.69 -6.84
CA ALA A 290 -27.35 8.45 -7.50
C ALA A 290 -28.62 8.56 -8.35
N ARG A 291 -29.35 9.68 -8.25
CA ARG A 291 -30.53 10.01 -9.07
C ARG A 291 -30.20 10.90 -10.25
N THR A 292 -29.04 11.56 -10.24
CA THR A 292 -28.65 12.52 -11.27
C THR A 292 -28.17 11.80 -12.52
N PRO A 293 -28.79 12.04 -13.70
CA PRO A 293 -28.27 11.51 -14.96
C PRO A 293 -26.83 11.97 -15.18
N ARG A 294 -25.99 11.02 -15.60
CA ARG A 294 -24.57 11.25 -15.69
C ARG A 294 -24.21 12.06 -16.94
N VAL A 295 -23.35 13.06 -16.78
CA VAL A 295 -22.72 13.79 -17.90
C VAL A 295 -21.23 13.47 -17.87
N LEU A 296 -20.74 12.76 -18.89
CA LEU A 296 -19.34 12.41 -19.00
C LEU A 296 -18.50 13.65 -19.36
N PRO A 297 -17.29 13.81 -18.81
CA PRO A 297 -16.42 14.96 -19.09
C PRO A 297 -15.82 14.90 -20.51
N ILE A 298 -15.76 13.70 -21.09
CA ILE A 298 -15.31 13.39 -22.46
C ILE A 298 -16.21 12.29 -23.04
N THR A 299 -16.01 11.89 -24.30
CA THR A 299 -16.84 10.82 -24.88
C THR A 299 -16.64 9.49 -24.15
N ALA A 300 -17.67 8.62 -24.17
CA ALA A 300 -17.59 7.30 -23.54
C ALA A 300 -16.46 6.42 -24.12
N GLU A 301 -16.19 6.57 -25.42
CA GLU A 301 -15.10 5.87 -26.10
C GLU A 301 -13.72 6.34 -25.62
N GLU A 302 -13.49 7.65 -25.59
CA GLU A 302 -12.23 8.24 -25.09
C GLU A 302 -12.01 7.92 -23.61
N LEU A 303 -13.05 8.01 -22.77
CA LEU A 303 -12.97 7.69 -21.35
C LEU A 303 -12.57 6.23 -21.13
N ARG A 304 -13.19 5.30 -21.86
CA ARG A 304 -12.88 3.88 -21.78
C ARG A 304 -11.46 3.60 -22.25
N ALA A 305 -11.06 4.15 -23.39
CA ALA A 305 -9.71 3.96 -23.94
C ALA A 305 -8.64 4.54 -23.00
N GLY A 306 -8.85 5.72 -22.43
CA GLY A 306 -7.92 6.33 -21.48
C GLY A 306 -7.74 5.48 -20.23
N LEU A 307 -8.85 5.07 -19.60
CA LEU A 307 -8.80 4.28 -18.37
C LEU A 307 -8.18 2.89 -18.57
N LEU A 308 -8.35 2.28 -19.74
CA LEU A 308 -7.78 0.95 -20.04
C LEU A 308 -6.29 1.01 -20.39
N ASN A 309 -5.85 2.02 -21.13
CA ASN A 309 -4.50 2.03 -21.72
C ASN A 309 -3.46 2.77 -20.87
N GLY A 310 -3.87 3.78 -20.12
CA GLY A 310 -2.97 4.59 -19.32
C GLY A 310 -3.69 5.78 -18.70
N PRO A 311 -4.37 5.59 -17.54
CA PRO A 311 -4.96 6.70 -16.78
C PRO A 311 -3.97 7.83 -16.51
N ASP A 312 -2.68 7.52 -16.35
CA ASP A 312 -1.60 8.49 -16.16
C ASP A 312 -1.38 9.46 -17.32
N HIS A 313 -1.87 9.14 -18.53
CA HIS A 313 -1.85 10.03 -19.69
C HIS A 313 -3.13 10.86 -19.85
N MET A 314 -4.14 10.66 -19.00
CA MET A 314 -5.39 11.40 -19.05
C MET A 314 -5.25 12.76 -18.34
N ASP A 315 -6.13 13.69 -18.69
CA ASP A 315 -6.27 14.94 -17.95
C ASP A 315 -6.64 14.64 -16.47
N PRO A 316 -5.88 15.15 -15.48
CA PRO A 316 -6.20 14.96 -14.07
C PRO A 316 -7.62 15.39 -13.68
N ASP A 317 -8.22 16.38 -14.35
CA ASP A 317 -9.60 16.80 -14.06
C ASP A 317 -10.62 15.72 -14.47
N VAL A 318 -10.36 15.00 -15.57
CA VAL A 318 -11.18 13.85 -15.99
C VAL A 318 -11.05 12.72 -14.98
N LEU A 319 -9.84 12.43 -14.49
CA LEU A 319 -9.63 11.41 -13.46
C LEU A 319 -10.25 11.81 -12.13
N ASN A 320 -10.16 13.09 -11.76
CA ASN A 320 -10.75 13.63 -10.53
C ASN A 320 -12.28 13.46 -10.57
N TRP A 321 -12.89 13.76 -11.72
CA TRP A 321 -14.29 13.45 -11.95
C TRP A 321 -14.58 11.95 -11.82
N CYS A 322 -13.71 11.07 -12.32
CA CYS A 322 -13.92 9.62 -12.20
C CYS A 322 -13.92 9.14 -10.76
N VAL A 323 -12.99 9.64 -9.93
CA VAL A 323 -12.90 9.31 -8.51
C VAL A 323 -14.14 9.82 -7.76
N HIS A 324 -14.55 11.07 -7.98
CA HIS A 324 -15.75 11.62 -7.35
C HIS A 324 -17.05 10.96 -7.79
N ASP A 325 -17.09 10.46 -9.03
CA ASP A 325 -18.21 9.68 -9.54
C ASP A 325 -18.12 8.19 -9.16
N GLY A 326 -17.14 7.83 -8.33
CA GLY A 326 -17.14 6.59 -7.57
C GLY A 326 -16.54 5.38 -8.27
N ILE A 327 -15.64 5.57 -9.23
CA ILE A 327 -14.98 4.43 -9.92
C ILE A 327 -14.37 3.42 -8.94
N GLY A 328 -13.71 3.89 -7.87
CA GLY A 328 -13.10 3.04 -6.84
C GLY A 328 -14.08 2.40 -5.85
N PHE A 329 -15.36 2.73 -5.93
CA PHE A 329 -16.41 2.18 -5.04
C PHE A 329 -17.41 1.31 -5.78
N LEU A 330 -17.34 1.27 -7.11
CA LEU A 330 -18.25 0.49 -7.93
C LEU A 330 -18.03 -1.00 -7.67
N ARG A 331 -19.13 -1.69 -7.34
CA ARG A 331 -19.13 -3.15 -7.18
C ARG A 331 -19.53 -3.79 -8.49
N ILE A 332 -18.65 -4.60 -9.06
CA ILE A 332 -18.99 -5.44 -10.19
C ILE A 332 -19.68 -6.69 -9.64
N PRO A 333 -20.85 -7.09 -10.16
CA PRO A 333 -21.43 -8.38 -9.82
C PRO A 333 -20.39 -9.46 -10.11
N HIS A 334 -20.05 -10.26 -9.11
CA HIS A 334 -19.36 -11.50 -9.41
C HIS A 334 -20.34 -12.40 -10.15
N ASP A 335 -19.90 -12.96 -11.27
CA ASP A 335 -20.52 -14.15 -11.84
C ASP A 335 -20.33 -15.30 -10.84
N SER A 336 -21.15 -15.35 -9.80
CA SER A 336 -21.19 -16.39 -8.77
C SER A 336 -21.69 -17.74 -9.30
N ASN A 337 -21.85 -17.89 -10.62
CA ASN A 337 -22.42 -19.06 -11.28
C ASN A 337 -21.38 -20.06 -11.85
N ASN A 338 -20.08 -19.86 -11.64
CA ASN A 338 -19.04 -20.76 -12.17
C ASN A 338 -18.18 -21.47 -11.11
N SER A 339 -18.60 -21.50 -9.84
CA SER A 339 -18.03 -22.47 -8.91
C SER A 339 -18.62 -23.85 -9.23
N PRO A 340 -17.83 -24.83 -9.73
CA PRO A 340 -18.32 -26.20 -9.79
C PRO A 340 -18.67 -26.60 -8.36
N SER A 341 -19.93 -27.00 -8.15
CA SER A 341 -20.34 -27.66 -6.92
C SER A 341 -19.44 -28.88 -6.73
N LEU A 342 -18.54 -28.80 -5.74
CA LEU A 342 -17.77 -29.94 -5.24
C LEU A 342 -18.68 -30.91 -4.50
#